data_AF-A0A965PH14-F1
#
_entry.id   AF-A0A965PH14-F1
#
_cell.length_a   1.000
_cell.length_b   1.000
_cell.length_c   1.000
_cell.angle_alpha   90.00
_cell.angle_beta   90.00
_cell.angle_gamma   90.00
#
_symmetry.space_group_name_H-M   'P 1'
#
loop_
_entity.id
_entity.type
_entity.pdbx_description
1 polymer ?
#
loop_
_entity_poly.entity_id
_entity_poly.type
_entity_poly.pdbx_seq_one_letter_code
_entity_poly.pdbx_strand_id
1 'polypeptide(L)'
;MLRHQDLFADIDVFLTENDFYNDVHSSIYTVFKNIKHKGENVDKVLLAEKIKNLGITFKDEINIFDYIDNLSFSQITEEATMNACKELIKLRVRREISQTADKLKEYVNKNSEDSMDEIIGKIDQIYNK
;
A
#
# COMPACT_ATOMS: atom_id res chain seq x y z
N MET A 1 7.69 -9.11 6.89
CA MET A 1 6.52 -9.44 7.74
C MET A 1 6.23 -10.93 7.83
N LEU A 2 6.22 -11.72 6.73
CA LEU A 2 5.94 -13.17 6.82
C LEU A 2 6.84 -13.94 7.80
N ARG A 3 8.12 -13.55 7.92
CA ARG A 3 9.09 -14.14 8.87
C ARG A 3 9.04 -13.56 10.28
N HIS A 4 8.76 -12.26 10.38
CA HIS A 4 8.79 -11.48 11.63
C HIS A 4 7.38 -10.95 11.89
N GLN A 5 6.47 -11.85 12.26
CA GLN A 5 5.04 -11.55 12.43
C GLN A 5 4.72 -10.93 13.79
N ASP A 6 5.63 -11.09 14.75
CA ASP A 6 5.66 -10.44 16.05
C ASP A 6 5.68 -8.92 15.94
N LEU A 7 6.40 -8.38 14.95
CA LEU A 7 6.44 -6.95 14.63
C LEU A 7 5.10 -6.38 14.15
N PHE A 8 4.10 -7.22 13.88
CA PHE A 8 2.83 -6.76 13.31
C PHE A 8 2.14 -5.72 14.20
N ALA A 9 2.12 -5.91 15.52
CA ALA A 9 1.45 -4.97 16.43
C ALA A 9 2.02 -3.54 16.32
N ASP A 10 3.34 -3.43 16.15
CA ASP A 10 4.01 -2.13 15.99
C ASP A 10 3.82 -1.55 14.59
N ILE A 11 3.83 -2.42 13.56
CA ILE A 11 3.68 -2.01 12.16
C ILE A 11 2.24 -1.57 11.84
N ASP A 12 1.24 -2.23 12.42
CA ASP A 12 -0.18 -2.01 12.14
C ASP A 12 -0.66 -0.60 12.51
N VAL A 13 0.07 0.09 13.40
CA VAL A 13 -0.21 1.47 13.82
C VAL A 13 -0.03 2.46 12.66
N PHE A 14 0.83 2.16 11.69
CA PHE A 14 1.21 3.11 10.64
C PHE A 14 1.10 2.58 9.21
N LEU A 15 1.18 1.26 9.01
CA LEU A 15 1.16 0.66 7.68
C LEU A 15 -0.25 0.26 7.25
N THR A 16 -0.57 0.58 6.01
CA THR A 16 -1.84 0.29 5.35
C THR A 16 -1.60 -0.34 3.98
N GLU A 17 -2.61 -0.97 3.44
CA GLU A 17 -2.60 -1.56 2.10
C GLU A 17 -2.32 -0.53 0.98
N ASN A 18 -2.64 0.76 1.21
CA ASN A 18 -2.38 1.86 0.28
C ASN A 18 -0.90 2.26 0.20
N ASP A 19 -0.08 1.81 1.15
CA ASP A 19 1.36 2.05 1.14
C ASP A 19 2.08 1.30 0.03
N PHE A 20 1.51 0.18 -0.40
CA PHE A 20 2.03 -0.64 -1.47
C PHE A 20 1.63 -0.06 -2.83
N TYR A 21 2.62 0.13 -3.71
CA TYR A 21 2.37 0.57 -5.09
C TYR A 21 1.81 -0.57 -5.97
N ASN A 22 2.21 -1.80 -5.67
CA ASN A 22 1.82 -2.97 -6.44
C ASN A 22 0.53 -3.58 -5.86
N ASP A 23 -0.49 -3.75 -6.71
CA ASP A 23 -1.81 -4.29 -6.33
C ASP A 23 -1.73 -5.70 -5.71
N VAL A 24 -0.78 -6.53 -6.16
CA VAL A 24 -0.54 -7.88 -5.60
C VAL A 24 -0.05 -7.77 -4.16
N HIS A 25 0.93 -6.89 -3.90
CA HIS A 25 1.46 -6.68 -2.56
C HIS A 25 0.44 -6.06 -1.62
N SER A 26 -0.35 -5.10 -2.12
CA SER A 26 -1.47 -4.49 -1.39
C SER A 26 -2.49 -5.56 -0.97
N SER A 27 -2.86 -6.45 -1.90
CA SER A 27 -3.77 -7.57 -1.64
C SER A 27 -3.20 -8.57 -0.63
N ILE A 28 -1.93 -8.96 -0.81
CA ILE A 28 -1.23 -9.86 0.13
C ILE A 28 -1.22 -9.27 1.53
N TYR A 29 -0.87 -7.99 1.66
CA TYR A 29 -0.82 -7.30 2.94
C TYR A 29 -2.21 -7.20 3.59
N THR A 30 -3.24 -6.89 2.81
CA THR A 30 -4.64 -6.83 3.29
C THR A 30 -5.06 -8.16 3.91
N VAL A 31 -4.80 -9.29 3.23
CA VAL A 31 -5.14 -10.61 3.76
C VAL A 31 -4.28 -10.97 4.96
N PHE A 32 -2.97 -10.68 4.92
CA PHE A 32 -2.06 -10.86 6.06
C PHE A 32 -2.60 -10.12 7.31
N LYS A 33 -2.94 -8.85 7.17
CA LYS A 33 -3.48 -7.99 8.23
C LYS A 33 -4.77 -8.55 8.81
N ASN A 34 -5.70 -8.96 7.95
CA ASN A 34 -6.96 -9.59 8.37
C ASN A 34 -6.78 -10.89 9.17
N ILE A 35 -5.79 -11.71 8.83
CA ILE A 35 -5.47 -12.92 9.61
C ILE A 35 -4.91 -12.53 10.99
N LYS A 36 -3.97 -11.58 11.03
CA LYS A 36 -3.35 -11.13 12.28
C LYS A 36 -4.36 -10.45 13.23
N HIS A 37 -5.31 -9.67 12.70
CA HIS A 37 -6.39 -9.08 13.51
C HIS A 37 -7.32 -10.12 14.15
N LYS A 38 -7.40 -11.34 13.61
CA LYS A 38 -8.14 -12.45 14.20
C LYS A 38 -7.33 -13.20 15.28
N GLY A 39 -6.09 -12.78 15.54
CA GLY A 39 -5.19 -13.46 16.46
C GLY A 39 -4.59 -14.75 15.89
N GLU A 40 -4.74 -14.99 14.58
CA GLU A 40 -4.19 -16.16 13.90
C GLU A 40 -2.73 -15.90 13.47
N ASN A 41 -1.95 -16.98 13.35
CA ASN A 41 -0.65 -16.94 12.70
C ASN A 41 -0.81 -17.04 11.18
N VAL A 42 0.03 -16.32 10.44
CA VAL A 42 -0.01 -16.34 8.98
C VAL A 42 0.91 -17.45 8.48
N ASP A 43 0.31 -18.51 7.95
CA ASP A 43 1.02 -19.51 7.15
C ASP A 43 0.91 -19.19 5.64
N LYS A 44 1.92 -19.58 4.85
CA LYS A 44 1.97 -19.31 3.41
C LYS A 44 0.84 -19.96 2.63
N VAL A 45 0.43 -21.17 2.98
CA VAL A 45 -0.68 -21.90 2.35
C VAL A 45 -1.98 -21.20 2.69
N LEU A 46 -2.21 -20.92 3.98
CA LEU A 46 -3.41 -20.21 4.45
C LEU A 46 -3.58 -18.85 3.77
N LEU A 47 -2.49 -18.09 3.64
CA LEU A 47 -2.46 -16.79 3.00
C LEU A 47 -2.83 -16.89 1.52
N ALA A 48 -2.18 -17.82 0.79
CA ALA A 48 -2.44 -18.04 -0.63
C ALA A 48 -3.88 -18.51 -0.90
N GLU A 49 -4.41 -19.43 -0.10
CA GLU A 49 -5.79 -19.89 -0.18
C GLU A 49 -6.79 -18.76 0.02
N LYS A 50 -6.59 -17.93 1.06
CA LYS A 50 -7.49 -16.79 1.31
C LYS A 50 -7.45 -15.77 0.17
N ILE A 51 -6.28 -15.47 -0.39
CA ILE A 51 -6.18 -14.55 -1.54
C ILE A 51 -6.90 -15.14 -2.76
N LYS A 52 -6.71 -16.43 -3.05
CA LYS A 52 -7.40 -17.12 -4.14
C LYS A 52 -8.93 -17.10 -3.96
N ASN A 53 -9.40 -17.33 -2.74
CA ASN A 53 -10.84 -17.34 -2.41
C ASN A 53 -11.51 -15.96 -2.54
N LEU A 54 -10.75 -14.86 -2.46
CA LEU A 54 -11.25 -13.51 -2.71
C LEU A 54 -11.50 -13.24 -4.21
N GLY A 55 -11.11 -14.15 -5.11
CA GLY A 55 -11.29 -13.98 -6.55
C GLY A 55 -10.40 -12.90 -7.16
N ILE A 56 -9.31 -12.53 -6.47
CA ILE A 56 -8.36 -11.52 -6.95
C ILE A 56 -7.55 -12.14 -8.09
N THR A 57 -7.82 -11.68 -9.32
CA THR A 57 -7.03 -12.02 -10.51
C THR A 57 -5.97 -10.95 -10.74
N PHE A 58 -4.70 -11.36 -10.73
CA PHE A 58 -3.59 -10.47 -11.06
C PHE A 58 -3.40 -10.37 -12.57
N LYS A 59 -3.06 -9.18 -13.06
CA LYS A 59 -2.94 -8.89 -14.51
C LYS A 59 -1.91 -9.77 -15.23
N ASP A 60 -0.90 -10.25 -14.52
CA ASP A 60 0.24 -10.98 -15.10
C ASP A 60 0.14 -12.52 -14.93
N GLU A 61 -1.07 -13.09 -14.79
CA GLU A 61 -1.28 -14.54 -14.56
C GLU A 61 -0.42 -15.13 -13.42
N ILE A 62 -0.20 -14.33 -12.37
CA ILE A 62 0.66 -14.75 -11.25
C ILE A 62 0.02 -15.91 -10.49
N ASN A 63 0.74 -17.04 -10.40
CA ASN A 63 0.40 -18.09 -9.45
C ASN A 63 0.71 -17.61 -8.03
N ILE A 64 -0.33 -17.27 -7.27
CA ILE A 64 -0.18 -16.69 -5.93
C ILE A 64 0.53 -17.62 -4.93
N PHE A 65 0.40 -18.95 -5.10
CA PHE A 65 1.08 -19.91 -4.24
C PHE A 65 2.59 -19.82 -4.43
N ASP A 66 3.05 -19.91 -5.68
CA ASP A 66 4.48 -19.81 -6.01
C ASP A 66 5.03 -18.43 -5.64
N TYR A 67 4.23 -17.37 -5.83
CA TYR A 67 4.64 -16.01 -5.49
C TYR A 67 4.89 -15.82 -4.00
N ILE A 68 3.96 -16.27 -3.14
CA ILE A 68 4.11 -16.19 -1.69
C ILE A 68 5.23 -17.11 -1.20
N ASP A 69 5.37 -18.29 -1.80
CA ASP A 69 6.47 -19.20 -1.47
C ASP A 69 7.82 -18.53 -1.75
N ASN A 70 7.96 -17.88 -2.91
CA ASN A 70 9.14 -17.10 -3.27
C ASN A 70 9.41 -15.93 -2.31
N LEU A 71 8.38 -15.19 -1.91
CA LEU A 71 8.51 -14.13 -0.91
C LEU A 71 9.01 -14.68 0.44
N SER A 72 8.61 -15.90 0.80
CA SER A 72 9.01 -16.53 2.06
C SER A 72 10.50 -16.89 2.11
N PHE A 73 11.17 -17.10 0.97
CA PHE A 73 12.59 -17.39 0.91
C PHE A 73 13.49 -16.17 1.16
N SER A 74 12.93 -14.96 1.09
CA SER A 74 13.69 -13.74 1.34
C SER A 74 14.25 -13.73 2.76
N GLN A 75 15.58 -13.66 2.88
CA GLN A 75 16.27 -13.48 4.15
C GLN A 75 16.27 -12.00 4.51
N ILE A 76 15.62 -11.65 5.61
CA ILE A 76 15.51 -10.27 6.11
C ILE A 76 15.56 -10.31 7.64
N THR A 77 16.22 -9.34 8.25
CA THR A 77 16.23 -9.19 9.72
C THR A 77 14.97 -8.48 10.21
N GLU A 78 14.71 -8.51 11.52
CA GLU A 78 13.62 -7.75 12.14
C GLU A 78 13.78 -6.25 11.88
N GLU A 79 14.99 -5.73 12.13
CA GLU A 79 15.31 -4.31 11.90
C GLU A 79 15.09 -3.90 10.44
N ALA A 80 15.60 -4.70 9.49
CA ALA A 80 15.40 -4.43 8.07
C ALA A 80 13.92 -4.50 7.67
N THR A 81 13.13 -5.38 8.29
CA THR A 81 11.68 -5.46 8.07
C THR A 81 10.98 -4.20 8.52
N MET A 82 11.27 -3.72 9.73
CA MET A 82 10.71 -2.47 10.25
C MET A 82 11.09 -1.27 9.38
N ASN A 83 12.37 -1.18 8.99
CA ASN A 83 12.87 -0.11 8.13
C ASN A 83 12.20 -0.14 6.73
N ALA A 84 12.02 -1.32 6.14
CA ALA A 84 11.31 -1.46 4.87
C ALA A 84 9.85 -0.99 4.98
N CYS A 85 9.15 -1.30 6.08
CA CYS A 85 7.78 -0.83 6.30
C CYS A 85 7.71 0.69 6.42
N LYS A 86 8.68 1.32 7.10
CA LYS A 86 8.77 2.80 7.18
C LYS A 86 9.07 3.42 5.82
N GLU A 87 9.92 2.80 5.01
CA GLU A 87 10.22 3.29 3.67
C GLU A 87 8.99 3.22 2.75
N LEU A 88 8.11 2.22 2.91
CA LEU A 88 6.83 2.17 2.19
C LEU A 88 5.98 3.40 2.46
N ILE A 89 5.91 3.87 3.71
CA ILE A 89 5.18 5.10 4.08
C ILE A 89 5.79 6.31 3.36
N LYS A 90 7.11 6.43 3.40
CA LYS A 90 7.82 7.52 2.72
C LYS A 90 7.55 7.50 1.22
N LEU A 91 7.52 6.32 0.60
CA LEU A 91 7.18 6.17 -0.81
C LEU A 91 5.71 6.54 -1.09
N ARG A 92 4.76 6.14 -0.23
CA ARG A 92 3.35 6.55 -0.34
C ARG A 92 3.20 8.07 -0.31
N VAL A 93 3.75 8.72 0.71
CA VAL A 93 3.69 10.18 0.87
C VAL A 93 4.26 10.90 -0.35
N ARG A 94 5.38 10.41 -0.91
CA ARG A 94 5.95 10.97 -2.14
C ARG A 94 5.00 10.84 -3.33
N ARG A 95 4.31 9.70 -3.48
CA ARG A 95 3.31 9.51 -4.55
C ARG A 95 2.12 10.44 -4.37
N GLU A 96 1.59 10.56 -3.16
CA GLU A 96 0.46 11.44 -2.84
C GLU A 96 0.77 12.90 -3.17
N ILE A 97 1.93 13.41 -2.72
CA ILE A 97 2.38 14.77 -3.03
C ILE A 97 2.48 14.98 -4.55
N SER A 98 3.06 14.02 -5.27
CA SER A 98 3.18 14.10 -6.73
C SER A 98 1.81 14.17 -7.40
N GLN A 99 0.87 13.30 -6.99
CA GLN A 99 -0.48 13.30 -7.54
C GLN A 99 -1.24 14.59 -7.23
N THR A 100 -1.06 15.15 -6.04
CA THR A 100 -1.62 16.46 -5.68
C THR A 100 -1.03 17.56 -6.56
N ALA A 101 0.28 17.56 -6.79
CA ALA A 101 0.93 18.52 -7.69
C ALA A 101 0.42 18.39 -9.14
N ASP A 102 0.19 17.18 -9.63
CA ASP A 102 -0.37 16.95 -10.96
C ASP A 102 -1.80 17.49 -11.08
N LYS A 103 -2.64 17.28 -10.05
CA LYS A 103 -4.02 17.84 -10.00
C LYS A 103 -4.00 19.37 -9.98
N LEU A 104 -3.10 19.97 -9.21
CA LEU A 104 -2.92 21.42 -9.17
C LEU A 104 -2.52 21.96 -10.54
N LYS A 105 -1.53 21.34 -11.17
CA LYS A 105 -1.06 21.71 -12.51
C LYS A 105 -2.16 21.56 -13.55
N GLU A 106 -2.93 20.47 -13.50
CA GLU A 106 -4.05 20.25 -14.41
C GLU A 106 -5.12 21.33 -14.26
N TYR A 107 -5.49 21.66 -13.03
CA TYR A 107 -6.50 22.69 -12.75
C TYR A 107 -6.08 24.06 -13.27
N VAL A 108 -4.86 24.52 -12.95
CA VAL A 108 -4.33 25.82 -13.40
C VAL A 108 -4.26 25.93 -14.92
N ASN A 109 -3.93 24.84 -15.63
CA ASN A 109 -3.85 24.86 -17.08
C ASN A 109 -5.21 24.83 -17.79
N LYS A 110 -6.26 24.33 -17.14
CA LYS A 110 -7.59 24.13 -17.77
C LYS A 110 -8.60 25.24 -17.48
N ASN A 111 -8.45 25.97 -16.38
CA ASN A 111 -9.48 26.91 -15.89
C ASN A 111 -8.99 28.36 -15.98
N SER A 112 -8.67 28.82 -17.20
CA SER A 112 -8.17 30.18 -17.43
C SER A 112 -9.24 31.27 -17.34
N GLU A 113 -10.51 30.89 -17.28
CA GLU A 113 -11.66 31.80 -17.17
C GLU A 113 -12.07 32.07 -15.70
N ASP A 114 -11.59 31.24 -14.77
CA ASP A 114 -11.84 31.41 -13.34
C ASP A 114 -11.20 32.71 -12.85
N SER A 115 -11.89 33.40 -11.94
CA SER A 115 -11.33 34.55 -11.25
C SER A 115 -10.16 34.14 -10.34
N MET A 116 -9.33 35.11 -9.98
CA MET A 116 -8.19 34.86 -9.09
C MET A 116 -8.61 34.22 -7.76
N ASP A 117 -9.73 34.65 -7.18
CA ASP A 117 -10.23 34.12 -5.91
C ASP A 117 -10.70 32.66 -6.03
N GLU A 118 -11.35 32.31 -7.16
CA GLU A 118 -11.77 30.94 -7.44
C GLU A 118 -10.56 30.01 -7.61
N ILE A 119 -9.53 30.48 -8.34
CA ILE A 119 -8.29 29.72 -8.53
C ILE A 119 -7.62 29.44 -7.19
N ILE A 120 -7.45 30.45 -6.34
CA ILE A 120 -6.83 30.30 -5.00
C ILE A 120 -7.66 29.34 -4.14
N GLY A 121 -8.97 29.57 -4.06
CA GLY A 121 -9.86 28.74 -3.24
C GLY A 121 -9.84 27.27 -3.68
N LYS A 122 -9.72 27.00 -4.98
CA LYS A 122 -9.66 25.63 -5.49
C LYS A 122 -8.30 24.96 -5.24
N ILE A 123 -7.20 25.70 -5.38
CA ILE A 123 -5.86 25.22 -5.05
C ILE A 123 -5.79 24.80 -3.58
N ASP A 124 -6.29 25.65 -2.68
CA ASP A 124 -6.34 25.34 -1.24
C ASP A 124 -7.19 24.10 -0.96
N GLN A 125 -8.31 23.94 -1.67
CA GLN A 125 -9.14 22.75 -1.55
C GLN A 125 -8.42 21.48 -2.01
N ILE A 126 -7.63 21.55 -3.09
CA ILE A 126 -6.89 20.39 -3.63
C ILE A 126 -5.73 20.01 -2.69
N TYR A 127 -5.05 21.00 -2.10
CA TYR A 127 -3.91 20.77 -1.21
C TYR A 127 -4.32 20.21 0.16
N ASN A 128 -5.46 20.63 0.70
CA ASN A 128 -5.92 20.24 2.05
C ASN A 128 -6.80 18.97 2.07
N LYS A 129 -6.83 18.21 0.97
CA LYS A 129 -7.53 16.92 0.87
C LYS A 129 -6.60 15.76 1.20
#